data_AF-A0A392QFH7-F1
#
_entry.id   AF-A0A392QFH7-F1
#
_cell.length_a   1.000
_cell.length_b   1.000
_cell.length_c   1.000
_cell.angle_alpha   90.00
_cell.angle_beta   90.00
_cell.angle_gamma   90.00
#
_symmetry.space_group_name_H-M   'P 1'
#
loop_
_entity.id
_entity.type
_entity.pdbx_description
1 polymer ?
#
loop_
_entity_poly.entity_id
_entity_poly.type
_entity_poly.pdbx_seq_one_letter_code
_entity_poly.pdbx_strand_id
1 'polypeptide(L)'
;DLKSKPAFREKFGVRDEWVLPFEVLPIIEVPHFGNKCAETVCLQMKIKSQNEKEKLAEAKKQTYLKGFTDGTMIVGEFSGKKVQEVKPLIRSKLLEAG
;
A
#
# COMPACT_ATOMS: atom_id res chain seq x y z
N ASP A 1 12.35 2.61 4.90
CA ASP A 1 13.47 2.10 5.71
C ASP A 1 14.44 1.21 4.95
N LEU A 2 14.04 0.05 4.42
CA LEU A 2 14.98 -0.86 3.74
C LEU A 2 15.65 -0.24 2.52
N LYS A 3 14.97 0.62 1.74
CA LYS A 3 15.62 1.38 0.65
C LYS A 3 16.64 2.41 1.15
N SER A 4 16.32 3.13 2.23
CA SER A 4 17.10 4.26 2.73
C SER A 4 18.24 3.89 3.68
N LYS A 5 18.22 2.70 4.30
CA LYS A 5 19.20 2.28 5.31
C LYS A 5 19.90 0.98 4.88
N PRO A 6 21.07 1.04 4.20
CA PRO A 6 21.83 -0.14 3.79
C PRO A 6 22.21 -1.06 4.96
N ALA A 7 22.62 -0.48 6.10
CA ALA A 7 22.96 -1.24 7.30
C ALA A 7 21.80 -2.10 7.83
N PHE A 8 20.55 -1.71 7.58
CA PHE A 8 19.39 -2.54 7.92
C PHE A 8 19.28 -3.75 7.00
N ARG A 9 19.61 -3.60 5.70
CA ARG A 9 19.61 -4.73 4.76
C ARG A 9 20.69 -5.74 5.14
N GLU A 10 21.90 -5.27 5.42
CA GLU A 10 23.02 -6.09 5.86
C GLU A 10 22.69 -6.87 7.15
N LYS A 11 22.14 -6.19 8.16
CA LYS A 11 21.75 -6.80 9.44
C LYS A 11 20.82 -8.02 9.27
N PHE A 12 19.94 -7.99 8.28
CA PHE A 12 18.97 -9.05 8.04
C PHE A 12 19.34 -9.95 6.85
N GLY A 13 20.54 -9.81 6.27
CA GLY A 13 20.96 -10.59 5.10
C GLY A 13 20.13 -10.34 3.84
N VAL A 14 19.53 -9.15 3.73
CA VAL A 14 18.69 -8.76 2.59
C VAL A 14 19.57 -8.22 1.47
N ARG A 15 19.47 -8.82 0.28
CA ARG A 15 20.22 -8.37 -0.91
C ARG A 15 19.58 -7.11 -1.51
N ASP A 16 20.39 -6.25 -2.10
CA ASP A 16 19.93 -4.99 -2.71
C ASP A 16 18.90 -5.22 -3.83
N GLU A 17 19.10 -6.27 -4.63
CA GLU A 17 18.18 -6.71 -5.69
C GLU A 17 16.77 -7.07 -5.19
N TRP A 18 16.61 -7.39 -3.90
CA TRP A 18 15.29 -7.71 -3.31
C TRP A 18 14.50 -6.48 -2.88
N VAL A 19 15.10 -5.29 -2.93
CA VAL A 19 14.49 -4.07 -2.36
C VAL A 19 14.55 -2.90 -3.32
N LEU A 20 15.73 -2.63 -3.90
CA LEU A 20 15.96 -1.43 -4.70
C LEU A 20 15.10 -1.37 -5.97
N PRO A 21 14.90 -2.47 -6.73
CA PRO A 21 14.11 -2.42 -7.96
C PRO A 21 12.59 -2.25 -7.75
N PHE A 22 12.09 -2.53 -6.54
CA PHE A 22 10.65 -2.60 -6.29
C PHE A 22 10.07 -1.24 -5.91
N GLU A 23 9.38 -0.61 -6.85
CA GLU A 23 8.63 0.63 -6.60
C GLU A 23 7.17 0.38 -6.21
N VAL A 24 6.56 1.36 -5.54
CA VAL A 24 5.15 1.29 -5.17
C VAL A 24 4.29 1.28 -6.42
N LEU A 25 3.60 0.16 -6.65
CA LEU A 25 2.68 0.00 -7.77
C LEU A 25 1.32 0.63 -7.43
N PRO A 26 0.84 1.59 -8.25
CA PRO A 26 -0.49 2.17 -8.05
C PRO A 26 -1.57 1.16 -8.47
N ILE A 27 -2.38 0.69 -7.53
CA ILE A 27 -3.44 -0.32 -7.77
C ILE A 27 -4.85 0.17 -7.45
N ILE A 28 -4.97 1.15 -6.56
CA ILE A 28 -6.23 1.74 -6.11
C ILE A 28 -6.08 3.26 -6.13
N GLU A 29 -7.00 3.93 -6.80
CA GLU A 29 -7.17 5.39 -6.76
C GLU A 29 -8.13 5.74 -5.62
N VAL A 30 -7.67 6.56 -4.68
CA VAL A 30 -8.50 7.05 -3.58
C VAL A 30 -8.69 8.55 -3.77
N PRO A 31 -9.95 9.02 -3.94
CA PRO A 31 -10.23 10.45 -4.06
C PRO A 31 -9.54 11.25 -2.95
N HIS A 32 -8.93 12.39 -3.31
CA HIS A 32 -8.17 13.30 -2.42
C HIS A 32 -6.78 12.82 -2.01
N PHE A 33 -6.46 11.52 -2.06
CA PHE A 33 -5.15 10.99 -1.69
C PHE A 33 -4.30 10.50 -2.87
N GLY A 34 -4.92 10.25 -4.02
CA GLY A 34 -4.26 9.78 -5.23
C GLY A 34 -4.14 8.26 -5.30
N ASN A 35 -3.49 7.79 -6.37
CA ASN A 35 -3.18 6.39 -6.63
C ASN A 35 -2.07 5.77 -5.74
N LYS A 36 -1.40 6.58 -4.93
CA LYS A 36 -0.40 6.16 -3.92
C LYS A 36 -0.75 6.69 -2.54
N CYS A 37 -2.01 6.51 -2.15
CA CYS A 37 -2.60 7.02 -0.91
C CYS A 37 -1.70 6.83 0.34
N ALA A 38 -1.13 5.65 0.55
CA ALA A 38 -0.24 5.37 1.69
C ALA A 38 1.04 6.21 1.67
N GLU A 39 1.67 6.39 0.49
CA GLU A 39 2.86 7.23 0.34
C GLU A 39 2.52 8.70 0.61
N THR A 40 1.42 9.20 0.03
CA THR A 40 0.93 10.57 0.24
C THR A 40 0.73 10.87 1.73
N VAL A 41 0.02 10.01 2.46
CA VAL A 41 -0.25 10.23 3.89
C VAL A 41 1.03 10.12 4.73
N CYS A 42 1.92 9.17 4.43
CA CYS A 42 3.20 9.07 5.13
C CYS A 42 4.06 10.33 4.96
N LEU A 43 4.06 10.92 3.76
CA LEU A 43 4.76 12.18 3.47
C LEU A 43 4.13 13.36 4.21
N GLN A 44 2.79 13.48 4.18
CA GLN A 44 2.05 14.54 4.89
C GLN A 44 2.29 14.49 6.41
N MET A 45 2.29 13.28 6.99
CA MET A 45 2.54 13.08 8.42
C MET A 45 4.03 13.06 8.79
N LYS A 46 4.93 13.27 7.82
CA LYS A 46 6.39 13.28 7.97
C LYS A 46 6.91 12.03 8.69
N ILE A 47 6.36 10.86 8.35
CA ILE A 47 6.79 9.57 8.89
C ILE A 47 8.12 9.19 8.25
N LYS A 48 9.15 8.97 9.07
CA LYS A 48 10.52 8.67 8.64
C LYS A 48 10.98 7.26 9.01
N SER A 49 10.26 6.59 9.90
CA SER A 49 10.64 5.29 10.44
C SER A 49 9.44 4.38 10.68
N GLN A 50 9.59 3.09 10.41
CA GLN A 50 8.63 2.04 10.76
C GLN A 50 8.36 1.92 12.27
N ASN A 51 9.19 2.56 13.11
CA ASN A 51 9.04 2.56 14.56
C ASN A 51 8.07 3.63 15.08
N GLU A 52 7.60 4.56 14.24
CA GLU A 52 6.64 5.61 14.62
C GLU A 52 5.21 5.05 14.70
N LYS A 53 5.00 4.09 15.62
CA LYS A 53 3.78 3.26 15.73
C LYS A 53 2.49 4.08 15.80
N GLU A 54 2.45 5.15 16.60
CA GLU A 54 1.25 5.97 16.77
C GLU A 54 0.87 6.71 15.47
N LYS A 55 1.85 7.33 14.81
CA LYS A 55 1.63 8.01 13.52
C LYS A 55 1.22 7.02 12.43
N LEU A 56 1.85 5.84 12.41
CA LEU A 56 1.51 4.78 11.46
C LEU A 56 0.11 4.21 11.70
N ALA A 57 -0.31 4.07 12.95
CA ALA A 57 -1.66 3.64 13.29
C ALA A 57 -2.71 4.64 12.81
N GLU A 58 -2.46 5.94 13.02
CA GLU A 58 -3.34 6.99 12.55
C GLU A 58 -3.36 7.07 11.01
N ALA A 59 -2.20 7.04 10.36
CA ALA A 59 -2.10 6.97 8.90
C ALA A 59 -2.90 5.79 8.33
N LYS A 60 -2.71 4.59 8.90
CA LYS A 60 -3.44 3.38 8.49
C LYS A 60 -4.94 3.54 8.66
N LYS A 61 -5.41 4.12 9.76
CA LYS A 61 -6.84 4.33 10.01
C LYS A 61 -7.46 5.22 8.93
N GLN A 62 -6.78 6.31 8.59
CA GLN A 62 -7.25 7.25 7.54
C GLN A 62 -7.29 6.57 6.17
N THR A 63 -6.20 5.91 5.76
CA THR A 63 -6.10 5.33 4.42
C THR A 63 -6.95 4.08 4.25
N TYR A 64 -7.10 3.25 5.29
CA TYR A 64 -7.79 1.96 5.19
C TYR A 64 -9.29 2.12 4.95
N LEU A 65 -9.96 2.95 5.77
CA LEU A 65 -11.41 3.15 5.62
C LEU A 65 -11.71 3.83 4.28
N LYS A 66 -10.96 4.87 3.94
CA LYS A 66 -11.13 5.62 2.68
C LYS A 66 -10.81 4.78 1.44
N GLY A 67 -9.78 3.95 1.50
CA GLY A 67 -9.47 3.00 0.43
C GLY A 67 -10.56 1.96 0.22
N PHE A 68 -11.27 1.55 1.27
CA PHE A 68 -12.37 0.60 1.14
C PHE A 68 -13.65 1.24 0.59
N THR A 69 -14.07 2.38 1.14
CA THR A 69 -15.34 3.03 0.75
C THR A 69 -15.25 3.80 -0.56
N ASP A 70 -14.18 4.59 -0.71
CA ASP A 70 -14.07 5.59 -1.78
C ASP A 70 -13.11 5.10 -2.87
N GLY A 71 -12.26 4.12 -2.57
CA GLY A 71 -11.25 3.56 -3.46
C GLY A 71 -11.83 2.89 -4.71
N THR A 72 -11.18 3.15 -5.83
CA THR A 72 -11.51 2.60 -7.15
C THR A 72 -10.29 1.84 -7.67
N MET A 73 -10.49 0.59 -8.10
CA MET A 73 -9.41 -0.20 -8.70
C MET A 73 -8.97 0.45 -10.02
N ILE A 74 -7.67 0.49 -10.29
CA ILE A 74 -7.13 1.06 -11.55
C ILE A 74 -6.38 0.04 -12.41
N VAL A 75 -6.23 -1.19 -11.93
CA VAL A 75 -5.51 -2.27 -12.61
C VAL A 75 -6.35 -3.55 -12.67
N GLY A 76 -6.05 -4.38 -13.66
CA GLY A 76 -6.65 -5.71 -13.82
C GLY A 76 -8.09 -5.69 -14.34
N GLU A 77 -8.73 -6.85 -14.27
CA GLU A 77 -10.11 -7.08 -14.77
C GLU A 77 -11.17 -6.24 -14.06
N PHE A 78 -10.85 -5.75 -12.86
CA PHE A 78 -11.74 -4.98 -12.01
C PHE A 78 -11.47 -3.47 -12.08
N SER A 79 -10.62 -3.02 -13.00
CA SER A 79 -10.34 -1.59 -13.21
C SER A 79 -11.63 -0.79 -13.41
N GLY A 80 -11.74 0.36 -12.75
CA GLY A 80 -12.92 1.23 -12.75
C GLY A 80 -14.00 0.87 -11.72
N LYS A 81 -13.90 -0.27 -11.02
CA LYS A 81 -14.88 -0.69 -10.00
C LYS A 81 -14.46 -0.29 -8.58
N LYS A 82 -15.44 -0.17 -7.69
CA LYS A 82 -15.21 0.16 -6.28
C LYS A 82 -14.59 -1.01 -5.52
N VAL A 83 -13.64 -0.71 -4.64
CA VAL A 83 -12.94 -1.71 -3.80
C VAL A 83 -13.91 -2.55 -2.99
N GLN A 84 -14.95 -1.93 -2.42
CA GLN A 84 -15.99 -2.60 -1.65
C GLN A 84 -16.71 -3.71 -2.45
N GLU A 85 -16.97 -3.48 -3.74
CA GLU A 85 -17.67 -4.43 -4.62
C GLU A 85 -16.74 -5.56 -5.08
N VAL A 86 -15.49 -5.24 -5.37
CA VAL A 86 -14.55 -6.20 -5.96
C VAL A 86 -13.88 -7.10 -4.93
N LYS A 87 -13.77 -6.66 -3.66
CA LYS A 87 -13.13 -7.43 -2.60
C LYS A 87 -13.71 -8.85 -2.42
N PRO A 88 -15.04 -9.06 -2.36
CA PRO A 88 -15.59 -10.42 -2.31
C PRO A 88 -15.33 -11.21 -3.58
N LEU A 89 -15.37 -10.57 -4.77
CA LEU A 89 -15.12 -11.24 -6.05
C LEU A 89 -13.68 -11.75 -6.18
N ILE A 90 -12.70 -10.90 -5.84
CA ILE A 90 -11.28 -11.27 -5.82
C ILE A 90 -11.04 -12.40 -4.82
N ARG A 91 -11.68 -12.34 -3.65
CA ARG A 91 -11.58 -13.42 -2.66
C ARG A 91 -12.08 -14.75 -3.22
N SER A 92 -13.26 -14.77 -3.85
CA SER A 92 -13.80 -16.00 -4.45
C SER A 92 -12.88 -16.52 -5.56
N LYS A 93 -12.40 -15.62 -6.44
CA LYS A 93 -11.49 -15.98 -7.53
C LYS A 93 -10.17 -16.58 -7.03
N LEU A 94 -9.59 -16.03 -5.95
CA LEU A 94 -8.38 -16.59 -5.34
C LEU A 94 -8.64 -17.98 -4.75
N LEU A 95 -9.78 -18.19 -4.07
CA LEU A 95 -10.15 -19.49 -3.52
C LEU A 95 -10.43 -20.54 -4.61
N GLU A 96 -11.01 -20.13 -5.74
CA GLU A 96 -11.24 -20.99 -6.90
C GLU A 96 -9.94 -21.35 -7.64
N ALA A 97 -8.94 -20.46 -7.59
CA ALA A 97 -7.64 -20.66 -8.23
C ALA A 97 -6.67 -21.55 -7.43
N GLY A 98 -6.97 -21.83 -6.15
CA GLY A 98 -6.19 -22.72 -5.26
C GLY A 98 -5.30 -21.97 -4.27
#